data_AF-A0A929ZLU4-F1
#
_entry.id   AF-A0A929ZLU4-F1
#
_cell.length_a   1.000
_cell.length_b   1.000
_cell.length_c   1.000
_cell.angle_alpha   90.00
_cell.angle_beta   90.00
_cell.angle_gamma   90.00
#
_symmetry.space_group_name_H-M   'P 1'
#
loop_
_entity.id
_entity.type
_entity.pdbx_description
1 polymer ?
#
loop_
_entity_poly.entity_id
_entity_poly.type
_entity_poly.pdbx_seq_one_letter_code
_entity_poly.pdbx_strand_id
1 'polypeptide(L)'
;MKQYPEITSAEPGHGLSGTTPYHVDHDAEEIPSVLYLSEVSHVLDNHAYIYGGGYYRRGHIQNALVGSSYEGLVKDSVILPDMDSIDYHFGLENPHYIGDSAVLCFRYQIFVTRSDVCLIKGIHSGKPEIVGIYDSLGGKK
;
A
#
# COMPACT_ATOMS: atom_id res chain seq x y z
N MET A 1 15.31 -10.59 -35.74
CA MET A 1 15.20 -10.41 -34.27
C MET A 1 16.60 -10.44 -33.70
N LYS A 2 16.99 -9.53 -32.81
CA LYS A 2 18.28 -9.64 -32.12
C LYS A 2 18.25 -10.88 -31.24
N GLN A 3 19.22 -11.78 -31.42
CA GLN A 3 19.42 -12.91 -30.53
C GLN A 3 20.02 -12.36 -29.24
N TYR A 4 19.21 -12.30 -28.18
CA TYR A 4 19.72 -11.99 -26.85
C TYR A 4 20.60 -13.17 -26.39
N PRO A 5 21.68 -12.91 -25.63
CA PRO A 5 22.43 -13.99 -25.00
C PRO A 5 21.51 -14.85 -24.11
N GLU A 6 21.88 -16.10 -23.89
CA GLU A 6 21.16 -17.01 -22.99
C GLU A 6 21.01 -16.36 -21.61
N ILE A 7 19.77 -16.29 -21.10
CA ILE A 7 19.49 -15.76 -19.76
C ILE A 7 19.66 -16.91 -18.77
N THR A 8 20.66 -16.81 -17.90
CA THR A 8 20.98 -17.84 -16.89
C THR A 8 20.55 -17.47 -15.47
N SER A 9 20.06 -16.24 -15.25
CA SER A 9 19.66 -15.74 -13.93
C SER A 9 18.55 -14.67 -14.01
N ALA A 10 17.77 -14.57 -12.94
CA ALA A 10 16.73 -13.56 -12.71
C ALA A 10 16.61 -13.23 -11.21
N GLU A 11 16.12 -12.03 -10.88
CA GLU A 11 16.07 -11.51 -9.50
C GLU A 11 14.66 -10.96 -9.18
N PRO A 12 13.73 -11.80 -8.71
CA PRO A 12 12.35 -11.35 -8.45
C PRO A 12 12.29 -10.42 -7.22
N GLY A 13 11.82 -9.20 -7.44
CA GLY A 13 11.44 -8.25 -6.38
C GLY A 13 9.93 -8.27 -6.16
N HIS A 14 9.20 -7.35 -6.81
CA HIS A 14 7.72 -7.28 -6.76
C HIS A 14 7.01 -8.55 -7.25
N GLY A 15 7.70 -9.46 -7.95
CA GLY A 15 7.16 -10.78 -8.26
C GLY A 15 6.83 -11.57 -6.99
N LEU A 16 7.61 -11.41 -5.91
CA LEU A 16 7.37 -12.09 -4.64
C LEU A 16 6.06 -11.65 -3.94
N SER A 17 5.57 -10.45 -4.24
CA SER A 17 4.38 -9.89 -3.59
C SER A 17 3.20 -9.67 -4.54
N GLY A 18 3.27 -10.14 -5.79
CA GLY A 18 2.20 -9.96 -6.79
C GLY A 18 1.91 -8.50 -7.12
N THR A 19 2.87 -7.59 -6.95
CA THR A 19 2.68 -6.13 -7.14
C THR A 19 3.46 -5.58 -8.35
N THR A 20 3.61 -6.42 -9.38
CA THR A 20 4.20 -5.99 -10.66
C THR A 20 3.15 -5.27 -11.51
N PRO A 21 3.55 -4.39 -12.46
CA PRO A 21 2.60 -3.73 -13.36
C PRO A 21 1.73 -4.68 -14.19
N TYR A 22 2.15 -5.93 -14.38
CA TYR A 22 1.37 -6.95 -15.10
C TYR A 22 0.02 -7.22 -14.41
N HIS A 23 0.00 -7.19 -13.08
CA HIS A 23 -1.18 -7.48 -12.24
C HIS A 23 -2.25 -6.37 -12.27
N VAL A 24 -2.02 -5.27 -12.98
CA VAL A 24 -3.04 -4.22 -13.14
C VAL A 24 -4.18 -4.72 -14.05
N ASP A 25 -3.83 -5.46 -15.11
CA ASP A 25 -4.78 -5.87 -16.16
C ASP A 25 -4.82 -7.40 -16.36
N HIS A 26 -4.03 -8.16 -15.60
CA HIS A 26 -3.92 -9.62 -15.75
C HIS A 26 -3.93 -10.30 -14.39
N ASP A 27 -4.65 -11.42 -14.32
CA ASP A 27 -4.44 -12.39 -13.26
C ASP A 27 -3.18 -13.21 -13.58
N ALA A 28 -2.28 -13.32 -12.61
CA ALA A 28 -1.06 -14.13 -12.70
C ALA A 28 -0.98 -15.13 -11.55
N GLU A 29 0.02 -16.00 -11.57
CA GLU A 29 0.23 -17.01 -10.52
C GLU A 29 0.55 -16.36 -9.17
N GLU A 30 1.23 -15.21 -9.17
CA GLU A 30 1.57 -14.48 -7.95
C GLU A 30 0.36 -13.69 -7.44
N ILE A 31 -0.07 -13.97 -6.20
CA ILE A 31 -1.22 -13.31 -5.57
C ILE A 31 -0.73 -12.04 -4.84
N PRO A 32 -1.35 -10.86 -5.04
CA PRO A 32 -1.05 -9.66 -4.27
C PRO A 32 -1.08 -9.93 -2.76
N SER A 33 0.03 -9.67 -2.08
CA SER A 33 0.22 -10.08 -0.68
C SER A 33 0.58 -8.94 0.26
N VAL A 34 0.48 -7.68 -0.20
CA VAL A 34 0.84 -6.48 0.56
C VAL A 34 -0.23 -5.42 0.37
N LEU A 35 -0.63 -4.79 1.46
CA LEU A 35 -1.47 -3.59 1.49
C LEU A 35 -0.81 -2.52 2.36
N TYR A 36 -1.16 -1.26 2.12
CA TYR A 36 -0.84 -0.14 2.99
C TYR A 36 -2.07 0.17 3.85
N LEU A 37 -1.90 0.10 5.17
CA LEU A 37 -2.95 0.41 6.13
C LEU A 37 -2.67 1.77 6.76
N SER A 38 -3.70 2.61 6.81
CA SER A 38 -3.70 3.92 7.46
C SER A 38 -5.02 4.14 8.19
N GLU A 39 -5.19 5.34 8.75
CA GLU A 39 -6.35 5.76 9.53
C GLU A 39 -6.69 7.20 9.17
N VAL A 40 -7.99 7.53 9.15
CA VAL A 40 -8.48 8.90 9.00
C VAL A 40 -8.10 9.72 10.24
N SER A 41 -7.18 10.66 10.04
CA SER A 41 -6.62 11.55 11.07
C SER A 41 -7.56 12.73 11.37
N HIS A 42 -8.06 13.40 10.32
CA HIS A 42 -8.92 14.57 10.45
C HIS A 42 -9.71 14.82 9.16
N VAL A 43 -10.69 15.74 9.25
CA VAL A 43 -11.43 16.27 8.11
C VAL A 43 -11.19 17.78 8.04
N LEU A 44 -10.86 18.28 6.86
CA LEU A 44 -10.66 19.70 6.57
C LEU A 44 -11.24 20.01 5.20
N ASP A 45 -11.96 21.13 5.07
CA ASP A 45 -12.55 21.59 3.81
C ASP A 45 -13.31 20.50 3.04
N ASN A 46 -14.11 19.71 3.77
CA ASN A 46 -14.90 18.59 3.25
C ASN A 46 -14.09 17.43 2.65
N HIS A 47 -12.80 17.31 2.98
CA HIS A 47 -11.93 16.20 2.60
C HIS A 47 -11.41 15.50 3.85
N ALA A 48 -11.39 14.17 3.84
CA ALA A 48 -10.70 13.41 4.88
C ALA A 48 -9.20 13.32 4.58
N TYR A 49 -8.40 13.25 5.63
CA TYR A 49 -6.95 13.12 5.54
C TYR A 49 -6.50 11.89 6.33
N ILE A 50 -5.84 10.96 5.66
CA ILE A 50 -5.29 9.74 6.27
C ILE A 50 -3.80 9.91 6.53
N TYR A 51 -3.25 9.24 7.54
CA TYR A 51 -1.81 9.30 7.82
C TYR A 51 -0.98 8.82 6.61
N GLY A 52 0.01 9.63 6.22
CA GLY A 52 0.96 9.31 5.16
C GLY A 52 2.22 8.64 5.70
N GLY A 53 3.33 8.77 4.97
CA GLY A 53 4.61 8.16 5.30
C GLY A 53 4.97 6.95 4.43
N GLY A 54 4.02 6.46 3.62
CA GLY A 54 4.23 5.42 2.61
C GLY A 54 4.31 5.94 1.18
N TYR A 55 4.38 7.27 0.96
CA TYR A 55 4.32 7.80 -0.40
C TYR A 55 5.54 7.41 -1.23
N TYR A 56 5.29 6.76 -2.36
CA TYR A 56 6.28 6.54 -3.40
C TYR A 56 5.81 7.24 -4.67
N ARG A 57 6.57 8.25 -5.13
CA ARG A 57 6.24 9.09 -6.30
C ARG A 57 5.83 8.30 -7.55
N ARG A 58 6.43 7.13 -7.75
CA ARG A 58 6.18 6.25 -8.92
C ARG A 58 5.22 5.10 -8.58
N GLY A 59 4.42 5.27 -7.52
CA GLY A 59 3.56 4.24 -6.98
C GLY A 59 2.18 4.17 -7.61
N HIS A 60 1.76 5.22 -8.32
CA HIS A 60 0.44 5.30 -8.97
C HIS A 60 -0.72 5.07 -7.99
N ILE A 61 -0.62 5.64 -6.79
CA ILE A 61 -1.73 5.65 -5.82
C ILE A 61 -2.92 6.38 -6.46
N GLN A 62 -4.10 5.78 -6.39
CA GLN A 62 -5.33 6.36 -6.94
C GLN A 62 -6.51 6.27 -5.99
N ASN A 63 -6.63 5.18 -5.23
CA ASN A 63 -7.83 4.89 -4.46
C ASN A 63 -7.48 4.33 -3.08
N ALA A 64 -8.39 4.54 -2.14
CA ALA A 64 -8.43 3.89 -0.83
C ALA A 64 -9.79 3.23 -0.62
N LEU A 65 -9.81 2.15 0.15
CA LEU A 65 -11.02 1.62 0.78
C LEU A 65 -11.07 2.14 2.22
N VAL A 66 -12.16 2.80 2.61
CA VAL A 66 -12.24 3.52 3.89
C VAL A 66 -13.48 3.09 4.66
N GLY A 67 -13.35 2.87 5.96
CA GLY A 67 -14.47 2.56 6.87
C GLY A 67 -14.04 1.89 8.17
N SER A 68 -15.02 1.65 9.04
CA SER A 68 -14.85 1.06 10.37
C SER A 68 -15.07 -0.46 10.44
N SER A 69 -15.50 -1.08 9.33
CA SER A 69 -15.71 -2.52 9.20
C SER A 69 -15.51 -2.96 7.76
N TYR A 70 -15.28 -4.26 7.54
CA TYR A 70 -15.09 -4.81 6.19
C TYR A 70 -16.32 -4.57 5.30
N GLU A 71 -17.52 -4.80 5.83
CA GLU A 71 -18.79 -4.62 5.12
C GLU A 71 -19.10 -3.13 4.85
N GLY A 72 -18.54 -2.24 5.66
CA GLY A 72 -18.70 -0.79 5.55
C GLY A 72 -17.63 -0.09 4.72
N LEU A 73 -16.67 -0.81 4.14
CA LEU A 73 -15.63 -0.20 3.31
C LEU A 73 -16.21 0.42 2.05
N VAL A 74 -15.96 1.71 1.86
CA VAL A 74 -16.30 2.44 0.63
C VAL A 74 -15.03 2.83 -0.11
N LYS A 75 -15.08 2.80 -1.45
CA LYS A 75 -13.97 3.24 -2.29
C LYS A 75 -14.00 4.76 -2.42
N ASP A 76 -12.86 5.40 -2.19
CA ASP A 76 -12.66 6.83 -2.41
C ASP A 76 -11.36 7.09 -3.18
N SER A 77 -11.32 8.21 -3.90
CA SER A 77 -10.16 8.66 -4.66
C SER A 77 -9.17 9.37 -3.72
N VAL A 78 -7.88 9.13 -3.95
CA VAL A 78 -6.79 9.70 -3.15
C VAL A 78 -6.28 10.99 -3.79
N ILE A 79 -6.21 12.05 -2.99
CA ILE A 79 -5.54 13.30 -3.32
C ILE A 79 -4.11 13.23 -2.79
N LEU A 80 -3.14 13.27 -3.70
CA LEU A 80 -1.73 13.19 -3.35
C LEU A 80 -1.19 14.52 -2.83
N PRO A 81 -0.23 14.49 -1.89
CA PRO A 81 0.46 15.70 -1.46
C PRO A 81 1.27 16.27 -2.63
N ASP A 82 1.56 17.58 -2.53
CA ASP A 82 2.54 18.20 -3.41
C ASP A 82 3.89 17.49 -3.29
N MET A 83 4.61 17.38 -4.40
CA MET A 83 5.92 16.75 -4.47
C MET A 83 6.98 17.43 -3.62
N ASP A 84 6.83 18.72 -3.34
CA ASP A 84 7.73 19.50 -2.51
C ASP A 84 7.35 19.43 -1.01
N SER A 85 6.25 18.77 -0.67
CA SER A 85 5.76 18.60 0.69
C SER A 85 6.07 17.22 1.25
N ILE A 86 6.37 17.17 2.55
CA ILE A 86 6.43 15.89 3.27
C ILE A 86 5.03 15.30 3.30
N ASP A 87 4.92 14.01 2.99
CA ASP A 87 3.70 13.22 2.97
C ASP A 87 3.19 12.90 4.39
N TYR A 88 2.90 13.92 5.20
CA TYR A 88 2.28 13.71 6.51
C TYR A 88 0.89 13.08 6.39
N HIS A 89 0.16 13.41 5.32
CA HIS A 89 -1.17 12.90 5.05
C HIS A 89 -1.39 12.67 3.55
N PHE A 90 -2.32 11.77 3.23
CA PHE A 90 -3.00 11.74 1.92
C PHE A 90 -4.41 12.29 2.10
N GLY A 91 -4.86 13.12 1.16
CA GLY A 91 -6.26 13.55 1.13
C GLY A 91 -7.14 12.48 0.49
N LEU A 92 -8.43 12.56 0.76
CA LEU A 92 -9.50 11.79 0.13
C LEU A 92 -10.55 12.76 -0.39
N GLU A 93 -11.13 12.51 -1.56
CA GLU A 93 -12.11 13.41 -2.20
C GLU A 93 -13.36 13.65 -1.34
N ASN A 94 -13.72 12.73 -0.45
CA ASN A 94 -14.90 12.82 0.40
C ASN A 94 -14.53 12.86 1.90
N PRO A 95 -15.41 13.41 2.76
CA PRO A 95 -15.24 13.31 4.20
C PRO A 95 -15.57 11.88 4.67
N HIS A 96 -14.84 11.41 5.68
CA HIS A 96 -15.01 10.12 6.37
C HIS A 96 -14.92 10.33 7.88
N TYR A 97 -15.28 9.33 8.68
CA TYR A 97 -15.21 9.47 10.13
C TYR A 97 -13.77 9.37 10.61
N ILE A 98 -13.38 10.25 11.54
CA ILE A 98 -12.07 10.19 12.19
C ILE A 98 -11.95 8.84 12.91
N GLY A 99 -10.83 8.15 12.72
CA GLY A 99 -10.59 6.80 13.22
C GLY A 99 -11.04 5.67 12.27
N ASP A 100 -11.69 5.97 11.14
CA ASP A 100 -11.93 4.95 10.11
C ASP A 100 -10.59 4.45 9.55
N SER A 101 -10.52 3.14 9.29
CA SER A 101 -9.35 2.53 8.63
C SER A 101 -9.36 2.87 7.15
N ALA A 102 -8.18 3.12 6.58
CA ALA A 102 -7.98 3.32 5.16
C ALA A 102 -6.99 2.28 4.61
N VAL A 103 -7.45 1.49 3.64
CA VAL A 103 -6.68 0.42 3.00
C VAL A 103 -6.35 0.82 1.57
N LEU A 104 -5.06 0.85 1.23
CA LEU A 104 -4.56 1.17 -0.09
C LEU A 104 -3.70 0.02 -0.62
N CYS A 105 -3.59 -0.11 -1.93
CA CYS A 105 -2.65 -1.01 -2.58
C CYS A 105 -2.08 -0.33 -3.83
N PHE A 106 -0.76 -0.25 -3.91
CA PHE A 106 -0.05 0.49 -4.95
C PHE A 106 1.39 -0.01 -5.07
N ARG A 107 2.09 0.41 -6.11
CA ARG A 107 3.50 0.06 -6.29
C ARG A 107 4.36 0.82 -5.28
N TYR A 108 5.20 0.12 -4.53
CA TYR A 108 5.99 0.72 -3.45
C TYR A 108 7.49 0.50 -3.61
N GLN A 109 8.28 1.28 -2.88
CA GLN A 109 9.66 0.96 -2.52
C GLN A 109 9.81 1.29 -1.03
N ILE A 110 9.52 0.34 -0.15
CA ILE A 110 9.36 0.61 1.30
C ILE A 110 10.61 1.27 1.88
N PHE A 111 11.80 0.86 1.46
CA PHE A 111 13.08 1.35 1.99
C PHE A 111 13.36 2.85 1.75
N VAL A 112 12.59 3.53 0.90
CA VAL A 112 12.66 5.00 0.72
C VAL A 112 11.50 5.73 1.42
N THR A 113 10.74 5.02 2.25
CA THR A 113 9.60 5.53 3.00
C THR A 113 9.86 5.41 4.51
N ARG A 114 8.87 5.74 5.34
CA ARG A 114 8.90 5.58 6.79
C ARG A 114 7.75 4.72 7.32
N SER A 115 7.22 3.85 6.47
CA SER A 115 6.17 2.91 6.85
C SER A 115 6.72 1.79 7.72
N ASP A 116 5.88 1.30 8.62
CA ASP A 116 6.14 0.05 9.34
C ASP A 116 5.76 -1.14 8.46
N VAL A 117 6.46 -2.26 8.65
CA VAL A 117 6.21 -3.52 7.97
C VAL A 117 5.71 -4.53 8.99
N CYS A 118 4.40 -4.79 8.97
CA CYS A 118 3.76 -5.79 9.80
C CYS A 118 3.65 -7.12 9.03
N LEU A 119 4.29 -8.17 9.54
CA LEU A 119 4.24 -9.50 8.95
C LEU A 119 3.09 -10.30 9.56
N ILE A 120 2.21 -10.82 8.71
CA ILE A 120 1.06 -11.61 9.12
C ILE A 120 1.15 -13.00 8.46
N LYS A 121 1.10 -14.06 9.27
CA LYS A 121 0.97 -15.44 8.77
C LYS A 121 -0.43 -15.98 9.01
N GLY A 122 -0.72 -17.14 8.43
CA GLY A 122 -1.95 -17.90 8.76
C GLY A 122 -3.23 -17.40 8.10
N ILE A 123 -3.16 -16.39 7.22
CA ILE A 123 -4.29 -15.87 6.45
C ILE A 123 -5.01 -17.00 5.68
N HIS A 124 -4.25 -17.86 4.98
CA HIS A 124 -4.80 -18.98 4.20
C HIS A 124 -5.53 -20.05 5.04
N SER A 125 -5.28 -20.10 6.35
CA SER A 125 -5.92 -21.06 7.27
C SER A 125 -6.97 -20.42 8.17
N GLY A 126 -7.31 -19.15 7.93
CA GLY A 126 -8.27 -18.38 8.74
C GLY A 126 -7.76 -18.08 10.15
N LYS A 127 -6.44 -18.15 10.39
CA LYS A 127 -5.80 -17.91 11.69
C LYS A 127 -4.71 -16.84 11.55
N PRO A 128 -5.08 -15.58 11.24
CA PRO A 128 -4.11 -14.51 11.08
C PRO A 128 -3.37 -14.24 12.40
N GLU A 129 -2.05 -14.12 12.33
CA GLU A 129 -1.18 -13.84 13.47
C GLU A 129 -0.08 -12.87 13.05
N ILE A 130 0.09 -11.78 13.79
CA ILE A 130 1.23 -10.87 13.64
C ILE A 130 2.46 -11.59 14.19
N VAL A 131 3.49 -11.76 13.35
CA VAL A 131 4.73 -12.46 13.72
C VAL A 131 5.96 -11.56 13.79
N GLY A 132 5.82 -10.31 13.36
CA GLY A 132 6.88 -9.32 13.48
C GLY A 132 6.45 -7.96 12.95
N ILE A 133 7.02 -6.92 13.54
CA ILE A 133 6.89 -5.55 13.09
C ILE A 133 8.30 -5.00 12.90
N TYR A 134 8.53 -4.37 11.76
CA TYR A 134 9.82 -3.79 11.38
C TYR A 134 9.62 -2.36 10.91
N ASP A 135 10.67 -1.55 10.96
CA ASP A 135 10.74 -0.29 10.22
C ASP A 135 11.08 -0.53 8.74
N SER A 136 11.05 0.55 7.95
CA SER A 136 11.31 0.50 6.51
C SER A 136 12.74 0.12 6.12
N LEU A 137 13.69 0.16 7.07
CA LEU A 137 15.09 -0.19 6.88
C LEU A 137 15.43 -1.60 7.38
N GLY A 138 14.42 -2.34 7.85
CA GLY A 138 14.55 -3.71 8.35
C GLY A 138 14.94 -3.81 9.83
N GLY A 139 14.92 -2.70 10.58
CA GLY A 139 15.06 -2.69 12.03
C GLY A 139 13.82 -3.26 12.71
N LYS A 140 13.98 -4.11 13.72
CA LYS A 140 12.86 -4.70 14.47
C LYS A 140 12.26 -3.67 15.44
N LYS A 141 10.93 -3.57 15.49
CA LYS A 141 10.19 -2.80 16.50
C LYS A 141 9.72 -3.65 17.67
#